data_AF-A0A6G7YL21-F1
#
_entry.id   AF-A0A6G7YL21-F1
#
_cell.length_a   1.000
_cell.length_b   1.000
_cell.length_c   1.000
_cell.angle_alpha   90.00
_cell.angle_beta   90.00
_cell.angle_gamma   90.00
#
_symmetry.space_group_name_H-M   'P 1'
#
loop_
_entity.id
_entity.type
_entity.pdbx_description
1 polymer ?
#
loop_
_entity_poly.entity_id
_entity_poly.type
_entity_poly.pdbx_seq_one_letter_code
_entity_poly.pdbx_strand_id
1 'polypeptide(L)'
;MPHVTVARAGTLPVYQVGGKSFVFFRTPRPDAFDPETGERYDDVIVLWVASVGDKLALVQDEASPFFSTPHFDGHPSVLLRGSRVSEVDRDEIVELVQDAWLAQASRRRAETWLREHALPDTS
;
A
#
# COMPACT_ATOMS: atom_id res chain seq x y z
N MET A 1 0.29 -14.00 4.24
CA MET A 1 0.69 -13.08 5.34
C MET A 1 -0.11 -13.41 6.60
N PRO A 2 0.54 -13.80 7.72
CA PRO A 2 -0.14 -14.20 8.95
C PRO A 2 -0.69 -12.99 9.73
N HIS A 3 -1.70 -13.25 10.57
CA HIS A 3 -2.30 -12.26 11.49
C HIS A 3 -2.90 -11.01 10.82
N VAL A 4 -3.28 -11.11 9.55
CA VAL A 4 -4.03 -10.04 8.86
C VAL A 4 -5.47 -10.02 9.39
N THR A 5 -5.94 -8.83 9.74
CA THR A 5 -7.35 -8.58 10.09
C THR A 5 -7.93 -7.52 9.16
N VAL A 6 -9.26 -7.57 8.97
CA VAL A 6 -10.01 -6.55 8.24
C VAL A 6 -10.79 -5.72 9.26
N ALA A 7 -10.24 -4.57 9.66
CA ALA A 7 -10.79 -3.73 10.74
C ALA A 7 -12.09 -3.03 10.34
N ARG A 8 -12.22 -2.71 9.06
CA ARG A 8 -13.47 -2.26 8.43
C ARG A 8 -13.73 -3.18 7.25
N ALA A 9 -14.85 -3.89 7.26
CA ALA A 9 -15.31 -4.67 6.11
C ALA A 9 -16.21 -3.84 5.19
N GLY A 10 -16.48 -4.34 3.98
CA GLY A 10 -17.33 -3.69 2.98
C GLY A 10 -16.54 -3.05 1.85
N THR A 11 -17.08 -2.00 1.24
CA THR A 11 -16.55 -1.38 0.01
C THR A 11 -15.24 -0.63 0.20
N LEU A 12 -14.91 -0.24 1.43
CA LEU A 12 -13.68 0.47 1.77
C LEU A 12 -12.93 -0.28 2.87
N PRO A 13 -12.31 -1.42 2.56
CA PRO A 13 -11.70 -2.25 3.56
C PRO A 13 -10.43 -1.61 4.14
N VAL A 14 -10.16 -1.95 5.40
CA VAL A 14 -8.93 -1.55 6.11
C VAL A 14 -8.24 -2.82 6.58
N TYR A 15 -7.12 -3.17 5.93
CA TYR A 15 -6.31 -4.33 6.26
C TYR A 15 -5.25 -3.94 7.29
N GLN A 16 -5.16 -4.72 8.36
CA GLN A 16 -4.25 -4.47 9.47
C GLN A 16 -3.44 -5.71 9.85
N VAL A 17 -2.27 -5.48 10.46
CA VAL A 17 -1.49 -6.48 11.16
C VAL A 17 -1.15 -5.95 12.55
N GLY A 18 -1.56 -6.66 13.60
CA GLY A 18 -1.33 -6.20 14.98
C GLY A 18 -1.97 -4.84 15.31
N GLY A 19 -3.12 -4.53 14.71
CA GLY A 19 -3.82 -3.26 14.90
C GLY A 19 -3.27 -2.08 14.10
N LYS A 20 -2.20 -2.29 13.31
CA LYS A 20 -1.66 -1.27 12.41
C LYS A 20 -2.13 -1.50 10.97
N SER A 21 -2.70 -0.48 10.35
CA SER A 21 -3.10 -0.54 8.95
C SER A 21 -1.89 -0.61 8.03
N PHE A 22 -1.98 -1.42 6.97
CA PHE A 22 -0.94 -1.52 5.95
C PHE A 22 -1.48 -1.33 4.51
N VAL A 23 -2.75 -1.67 4.29
CA VAL A 23 -3.49 -1.33 3.06
C VAL A 23 -4.89 -0.86 3.45
N PHE A 24 -5.34 0.26 2.92
CA PHE A 24 -6.74 0.67 3.09
C PHE A 24 -7.28 1.54 1.97
N PHE A 25 -8.59 1.47 1.79
CA PHE A 25 -9.34 2.19 0.76
C PHE A 25 -9.98 3.42 1.41
N ARG A 26 -9.75 4.60 0.82
CA ARG A 26 -10.26 5.88 1.34
C ARG A 26 -11.58 6.25 0.68
N THR A 27 -12.42 6.96 1.42
CA THR A 27 -13.46 7.81 0.82
C THR A 27 -12.81 8.93 0.00
N PRO A 28 -13.53 9.59 -0.92
CA PRO A 28 -13.02 10.81 -1.56
C PRO A 28 -12.57 11.85 -0.53
N ARG A 29 -11.43 12.50 -0.78
CA ARG A 29 -10.83 13.50 0.13
C ARG A 29 -10.30 14.70 -0.66
N PRO A 30 -10.27 15.90 -0.05
CA PRO A 30 -9.85 17.12 -0.75
C PRO A 30 -8.36 17.14 -1.11
N ASP A 31 -7.53 16.27 -0.52
CA ASP A 31 -6.11 16.17 -0.86
C ASP A 31 -5.86 15.40 -2.16
N ALA A 32 -6.83 14.62 -2.65
CA ALA A 32 -6.67 13.72 -3.79
C ALA A 32 -7.74 13.99 -4.85
N PHE A 33 -7.34 14.63 -5.94
CA PHE A 33 -8.22 15.07 -7.01
C PHE A 33 -7.49 15.07 -8.36
N ASP A 34 -8.28 15.03 -9.42
CA ASP A 34 -7.82 15.21 -10.78
C ASP A 34 -7.42 16.67 -11.00
N PRO A 35 -6.16 16.96 -11.38
CA PRO A 35 -5.70 18.34 -11.56
C PRO A 35 -6.34 19.05 -12.76
N GLU A 36 -6.84 18.32 -13.75
CA GLU A 36 -7.49 18.89 -14.94
C GLU A 36 -8.96 19.21 -14.68
N THR A 37 -9.69 18.29 -14.04
CA THR A 37 -11.15 18.43 -13.83
C THR A 37 -11.49 19.02 -12.45
N GLY A 38 -10.59 18.92 -11.47
CA GLY A 38 -10.83 19.27 -10.07
C GLY A 38 -11.70 18.26 -9.32
N GLU A 39 -12.11 17.16 -9.96
CA GLU A 39 -12.95 16.14 -9.34
C GLU A 39 -12.16 15.31 -8.33
N ARG A 40 -12.80 14.98 -7.20
CA ARG A 40 -12.16 14.16 -6.18
C ARG A 40 -12.12 12.71 -6.61
N TYR A 41 -10.98 12.10 -6.39
CA TYR A 41 -10.77 10.67 -6.57
C TYR A 41 -11.60 9.86 -5.57
N ASP A 42 -12.35 8.86 -6.03
CA ASP A 42 -13.27 8.04 -5.23
C ASP A 42 -12.79 6.60 -4.95
N ASP A 43 -11.64 6.24 -5.49
CA ASP A 43 -11.03 4.90 -5.53
C ASP A 43 -9.56 4.92 -5.06
N VAL A 44 -9.20 5.85 -4.17
CA VAL A 44 -7.83 5.97 -3.65
C VAL A 44 -7.52 4.85 -2.65
N ILE A 45 -6.45 4.11 -2.93
CA ILE A 45 -5.88 3.07 -2.07
C ILE A 45 -4.61 3.64 -1.43
N VAL A 46 -4.41 3.40 -0.14
CA VAL A 46 -3.17 3.73 0.58
C VAL A 46 -2.42 2.45 0.88
N LEU A 47 -1.13 2.43 0.56
CA LEU A 47 -0.21 1.36 0.88
C LEU A 47 0.94 1.92 1.73
N TRP A 48 1.29 1.21 2.80
CA TRP A 48 2.56 1.48 3.48
C TRP A 48 3.73 0.96 2.65
N VAL A 49 4.88 1.59 2.83
CA VAL A 49 6.16 1.15 2.26
C VAL A 49 7.23 1.15 3.36
N ALA A 50 8.37 0.52 3.11
CA ALA A 50 9.42 0.38 4.12
C ALA A 50 10.05 1.74 4.50
N SER A 51 10.13 2.69 3.57
CA SER A 51 10.71 4.00 3.83
C SER A 51 10.11 5.11 2.95
N VAL A 52 10.39 6.38 3.31
CA VAL A 52 10.09 7.52 2.45
C VAL A 52 10.86 7.44 1.12
N GLY A 53 12.05 6.84 1.11
CA GLY A 53 12.82 6.64 -0.12
C GLY A 53 12.10 5.71 -1.11
N ASP A 54 11.54 4.60 -0.62
CA ASP A 54 10.81 3.66 -1.47
C ASP A 54 9.52 4.28 -2.02
N LYS A 55 8.83 5.07 -1.18
CA LYS A 55 7.70 5.89 -1.64
C LYS A 55 8.11 6.81 -2.79
N LEU A 56 9.23 7.52 -2.64
CA LEU A 56 9.72 8.45 -3.66
C LEU A 56 10.06 7.72 -4.95
N ALA A 57 10.65 6.52 -4.88
CA ALA A 57 10.92 5.71 -6.07
C ALA A 57 9.64 5.34 -6.83
N LEU A 58 8.56 4.98 -6.13
CA LEU A 58 7.28 4.60 -6.76
C LEU A 58 6.57 5.77 -7.46
N VAL A 59 6.74 7.00 -6.98
CA VAL A 59 6.07 8.20 -7.52
C VAL A 59 6.96 9.04 -8.44
N GLN A 60 8.18 8.58 -8.73
CA GLN A 60 9.11 9.29 -9.61
C GLN A 60 8.62 9.34 -11.07
N ASP A 61 7.94 8.27 -11.52
CA ASP A 61 7.34 8.23 -12.84
C ASP A 61 5.93 8.84 -12.79
N GLU A 62 5.73 9.99 -13.43
CA GLU A 62 4.41 10.65 -13.50
C GLU A 62 3.38 9.83 -14.28
N ALA A 63 3.81 8.91 -15.15
CA ALA A 63 2.91 8.01 -15.86
C ALA A 63 2.40 6.87 -14.96
N SER A 64 3.07 6.61 -13.84
CA SER A 64 2.69 5.58 -12.87
C SER A 64 1.31 5.86 -12.25
N PRO A 65 0.52 4.83 -11.89
CA PRO A 65 -0.71 5.01 -11.13
C PRO A 65 -0.47 5.35 -9.65
N PHE A 66 0.80 5.30 -9.20
CA PHE A 66 1.20 5.69 -7.86
C PHE A 66 1.40 7.20 -7.75
N PHE A 67 0.94 7.79 -6.65
CA PHE A 67 1.06 9.22 -6.40
C PHE A 67 1.18 9.54 -4.91
N SER A 68 1.40 10.81 -4.60
CA SER A 68 1.29 11.34 -3.25
C SER A 68 0.68 12.73 -3.22
N THR A 69 0.37 13.20 -2.02
CA THR A 69 -0.23 14.52 -1.78
C THR A 69 0.55 15.18 -0.64
N PRO A 70 0.50 16.52 -0.50
CA PRO A 70 1.18 17.22 0.60
C PRO A 70 0.78 16.72 1.99
N HIS A 71 -0.40 16.12 2.12
CA HIS A 71 -0.85 15.49 3.37
C HIS A 71 0.04 14.31 3.81
N PHE A 72 0.74 13.65 2.88
CA PHE A 72 1.61 12.51 3.14
C PHE A 72 3.10 12.86 3.10
N ASP A 73 3.48 14.14 3.11
CA ASP A 73 4.88 14.54 3.14
C ASP A 73 5.59 13.99 4.39
N GLY A 74 6.76 13.37 4.19
CA GLY A 74 7.51 12.69 5.25
C GLY A 74 6.85 11.40 5.79
N HIS A 75 5.69 11.00 5.27
CA HIS A 75 5.00 9.77 5.68
C HIS A 75 5.31 8.61 4.72
N PRO A 76 5.66 7.40 5.22
CA PRO A 76 5.98 6.22 4.41
C PRO A 76 4.71 5.52 3.90
N SER A 77 3.87 6.27 3.18
CA SER A 77 2.74 5.71 2.46
C SER A 77 2.62 6.32 1.08
N VAL A 78 2.35 5.44 0.11
CA VAL A 78 2.05 5.79 -1.28
C VAL A 78 0.56 5.66 -1.52
N LEU A 79 0.03 6.47 -2.43
CA LEU A 79 -1.35 6.41 -2.89
C LEU A 79 -1.39 5.73 -4.25
N LEU A 80 -2.43 4.96 -4.51
CA LEU A 80 -2.67 4.28 -5.78
C LEU A 80 -4.08 4.61 -6.26
N ARG A 81 -4.22 4.92 -7.55
CA ARG A 81 -5.51 5.03 -8.23
C ARG A 81 -6.07 3.62 -8.47
N GLY A 82 -7.17 3.26 -7.79
CA GLY A 82 -7.77 1.92 -7.90
C GLY A 82 -8.21 1.56 -9.32
N SER A 83 -8.77 2.53 -10.06
CA SER A 83 -9.15 2.42 -11.47
C SER A 83 -7.98 2.15 -12.42
N ARG A 84 -6.75 2.48 -12.00
CA ARG A 84 -5.52 2.29 -12.77
C ARG A 84 -4.68 1.12 -12.26
N VAL A 85 -5.16 0.33 -11.29
CA VAL A 85 -4.41 -0.79 -10.72
C VAL A 85 -4.00 -1.83 -11.78
N SER A 86 -4.78 -1.98 -12.85
CA SER A 86 -4.50 -2.89 -13.95
C SER A 86 -3.29 -2.47 -14.82
N GLU A 87 -2.76 -1.26 -14.61
CA GLU A 87 -1.53 -0.79 -15.27
C GLU A 87 -0.26 -1.32 -14.59
N VAL A 88 -0.40 -1.85 -13.36
CA VAL A 88 0.69 -2.46 -12.59
C VAL A 88 0.63 -3.97 -12.77
N ASP A 89 1.78 -4.61 -12.90
CA ASP A 89 1.83 -6.07 -12.97
C ASP A 89 1.27 -6.70 -11.69
N ARG A 90 0.63 -7.86 -11.83
CA ARG A 90 0.02 -8.56 -10.70
C ARG A 90 1.06 -8.91 -9.64
N ASP A 91 2.24 -9.37 -10.05
CA ASP A 91 3.28 -9.80 -9.13
C ASP A 91 3.87 -8.59 -8.40
N GLU A 92 4.01 -7.45 -9.09
CA GLU A 92 4.38 -6.17 -8.45
C GLU A 92 3.34 -5.72 -7.41
N ILE A 93 2.03 -5.81 -7.70
CA ILE A 93 0.99 -5.52 -6.70
C ILE A 93 1.08 -6.48 -5.50
N VAL A 94 1.36 -7.76 -5.74
CA VAL A 94 1.53 -8.75 -4.67
C VAL A 94 2.73 -8.40 -3.80
N GLU A 95 3.87 -8.05 -4.40
CA GLU A 95 5.08 -7.61 -3.69
C GLU A 95 4.81 -6.34 -2.87
N LEU A 96 4.17 -5.33 -3.44
CA LEU A 96 3.82 -4.10 -2.73
C LEU A 96 2.91 -4.34 -1.52
N VAL A 97 1.94 -5.24 -1.64
CA VAL A 97 1.06 -5.61 -0.52
C VAL A 97 1.83 -6.37 0.57
N GLN A 98 2.80 -7.21 0.19
CA GLN A 98 3.68 -7.91 1.13
C GLN A 98 4.62 -6.95 1.86
N ASP A 99 5.22 -6.02 1.13
CA ASP A 99 6.10 -4.98 1.69
C ASP A 99 5.35 -4.05 2.62
N ALA A 100 4.12 -3.66 2.26
CA ALA A 100 3.24 -2.90 3.15
C ALA A 100 2.99 -3.64 4.46
N TRP A 101 2.70 -4.95 4.39
CA TRP A 101 2.52 -5.78 5.58
C TRP A 101 3.81 -5.86 6.41
N LEU A 102 4.96 -6.06 5.77
CA LEU A 102 6.28 -6.11 6.43
C LEU A 102 6.60 -4.80 7.15
N ALA A 103 6.30 -3.66 6.55
CA ALA A 103 6.52 -2.33 7.13
C ALA A 103 5.72 -2.11 8.43
N GLN A 104 4.61 -2.84 8.61
CA GLN A 104 3.72 -2.69 9.76
C GLN A 104 3.78 -3.85 10.76
N ALA A 105 4.18 -5.03 10.31
CA ALA A 105 4.31 -6.20 11.15
C ALA A 105 5.32 -5.95 12.28
N SER A 106 5.12 -6.63 13.41
CA SER A 106 6.17 -6.64 14.45
C SER A 106 7.38 -7.40 13.91
N ARG A 107 8.58 -7.04 14.39
CA ARG A 107 9.84 -7.68 14.02
C ARG A 107 9.75 -9.21 14.00
N ARG A 108 9.22 -9.81 15.07
CA ARG A 108 9.05 -11.27 15.16
C ARG A 108 8.15 -11.85 14.06
N ARG A 109 7.04 -11.17 13.72
CA ARG A 109 6.12 -11.63 12.67
C ARG A 109 6.78 -11.53 11.29
N ALA A 110 7.45 -10.42 11.01
CA ALA A 110 8.19 -10.22 9.77
C ALA A 110 9.30 -11.28 9.61
N GLU A 111 10.15 -11.49 10.63
CA GLU A 111 11.23 -12.48 10.63
C GLU A 111 10.71 -13.92 10.45
N THR A 112 9.58 -14.27 11.06
CA THR A 112 8.96 -15.60 10.84
C THR A 112 8.44 -15.73 9.42
N TRP A 113 7.69 -14.75 8.93
CA TRP A 113 7.11 -14.81 7.58
C TRP A 113 8.18 -14.86 6.50
N LEU A 114 9.22 -14.02 6.59
CA LEU A 114 10.36 -14.02 5.67
C LEU A 114 11.07 -15.37 5.67
N ARG A 115 11.30 -16.00 6.83
CA ARG A 115 11.90 -17.34 6.88
C ARG A 115 11.02 -18.39 6.18
N GLU A 116 9.70 -18.32 6.35
CA GLU A 116 8.77 -19.26 5.71
C GLU A 116 8.63 -19.05 4.20
N HIS A 117 8.86 -17.81 3.71
CA HIS A 117 8.66 -17.44 2.31
C HIS A 117 9.97 -17.32 1.51
N ALA A 118 11.13 -17.30 2.19
CA ALA A 118 12.47 -17.31 1.60
C ALA A 118 13.14 -18.70 1.61
N LEU A 119 12.41 -19.77 1.93
CA LEU A 119 12.92 -21.14 1.84
C LEU A 119 12.31 -21.86 0.63
N PRO A 120 13.17 -22.32 -0.29
CA PRO A 120 13.19 -23.72 -0.66
C PRO A 120 14.50 -24.31 -0.17
N ASP A 121 14.46 -25.08 0.91
CA ASP A 121 15.51 -26.08 1.15
C ASP A 121 14.83 -27.43 1.26
N THR A 122 14.60 -28.02 0.09
CA THR A 122 14.30 -29.44 -0.04
C THR A 122 15.66 -30.12 -0.10
N SER A 123 16.24 -30.37 1.08
CA SER A 123 17.29 -31.37 1.26
C SER A 123 16.68 -32.62 1.90
#